data_AF-X1K1S1-F1
#
_entry.id   AF-X1K1S1-F1
#
_cell.length_a   1.000
_cell.length_b   1.000
_cell.length_c   1.000
_cell.angle_alpha   90.00
_cell.angle_beta   90.00
_cell.angle_gamma   90.00
#
_symmetry.space_group_name_H-M   'P 1'
#
loop_
_entity.id
_entity.type
_entity.pdbx_description
1 polymer ?
#
loop_
_entity_poly.entity_id
_entity_poly.type
_entity_poly.pdbx_seq_one_letter_code
_entity_poly.pdbx_strand_id
1 'polypeptide(L)'
;IVYYSKLSKEDTKVKIYRAKSSPDRNNSVWTMDISPLAFCNNSNYSHPTLSSDGTIMIFSSDMPGSIGGMDLFITRSENGKWTAPQNLGNAVNSTGNELFPSLDSKINLFFSSDGLSGFGGYDIFICRFNGTGWEIPLNLTNVINTNKDEVAFTVNPNREKSGFFTTRERSGIRRTQLFRINLDERDYPDNSTTLPAALYSIAITEFNITAPKISKAEHVDTGRLEAERLLETERLEA
;
A
#
# COMPACT_ATOMS: atom_id res chain seq x y z
N ILE A 1 7.96 -19.21 11.05
CA ILE A 1 8.37 -17.98 11.79
C ILE A 1 7.31 -16.93 11.51
N VAL A 2 6.94 -16.12 12.49
CA VAL A 2 6.00 -15.00 12.35
C VAL A 2 6.62 -13.76 12.99
N TYR A 3 6.31 -12.59 12.45
CA TYR A 3 6.57 -11.30 13.08
C TYR A 3 5.26 -10.64 13.44
N TYR A 4 5.22 -9.98 14.59
CA TYR A 4 4.02 -9.34 15.09
C TYR A 4 4.37 -8.09 15.88
N SER A 5 3.48 -7.12 15.86
CA SER A 5 3.62 -5.90 16.65
C SER A 5 2.98 -6.06 18.03
N LYS A 6 3.64 -5.58 19.07
CA LYS A 6 3.19 -5.66 20.46
C LYS A 6 3.56 -4.37 21.20
N LEU A 7 2.64 -3.85 22.00
CA LEU A 7 2.95 -2.91 23.06
C LEU A 7 3.25 -3.71 24.33
N SER A 8 4.51 -3.75 24.76
CA SER A 8 4.89 -4.43 26.01
C SER A 8 4.44 -3.59 27.22
N LYS A 9 4.50 -4.16 28.43
CA LYS A 9 4.13 -3.39 29.64
C LYS A 9 5.22 -2.36 29.99
N GLU A 10 6.43 -2.63 29.51
CA GLU A 10 7.65 -1.89 29.78
C GLU A 10 7.89 -0.77 28.74
N ASP A 11 7.23 -0.85 27.58
CA ASP A 11 7.33 0.10 26.48
C ASP A 11 6.13 1.06 26.44
N THR A 12 6.39 2.31 26.04
CA THR A 12 5.35 3.30 25.69
C THR A 12 5.03 3.33 24.20
N LYS A 13 5.71 2.50 23.40
CA LYS A 13 5.67 2.48 21.94
C LYS A 13 5.55 1.05 21.44
N VAL A 14 4.79 0.83 20.38
CA VAL A 14 4.64 -0.50 19.77
C VAL A 14 5.95 -0.93 19.12
N LYS A 15 6.35 -2.20 19.29
CA LYS A 15 7.55 -2.79 18.67
C LYS A 15 7.22 -4.06 17.91
N ILE A 16 8.09 -4.43 16.97
CA ILE A 16 7.99 -5.72 16.25
C ILE A 16 8.79 -6.79 16.99
N TYR A 17 8.16 -7.93 17.23
CA TYR A 17 8.73 -9.13 17.82
C TYR A 17 8.70 -10.28 16.82
N ARG A 18 9.44 -11.35 17.14
CA ARG A 18 9.48 -12.59 16.35
C ARG A 18 8.95 -13.76 17.19
N ALA A 19 8.20 -14.64 16.55
CA ALA A 19 7.84 -15.95 17.09
C ALA A 19 8.25 -17.07 16.14
N LYS A 20 8.73 -18.19 16.71
CA LYS A 20 9.12 -19.39 15.97
C LYS A 20 8.21 -20.55 16.36
N SER A 21 7.66 -21.22 15.36
CA SER A 21 6.94 -22.48 15.54
C SER A 21 7.93 -23.65 15.49
N SER A 22 7.85 -24.55 16.46
CA SER A 22 8.53 -25.84 16.44
C SER A 22 7.47 -26.95 16.37
N PRO A 23 7.69 -27.98 15.53
CA PRO A 23 6.79 -29.12 15.49
C PRO A 23 6.87 -29.90 16.81
N ASP A 24 5.72 -30.19 17.40
CA ASP A 24 5.54 -31.15 18.48
C ASP A 24 4.55 -32.23 18.02
N ARG A 25 4.63 -33.43 18.59
CA ARG A 25 4.09 -34.71 18.07
C ARG A 25 2.66 -34.65 17.51
N ASN A 26 1.82 -33.72 17.97
CA ASN A 26 0.47 -33.46 17.43
C ASN A 26 0.11 -31.96 17.29
N ASN A 27 1.01 -31.02 17.61
CA ASN A 27 0.69 -29.58 17.63
C ASN A 27 1.92 -28.71 17.31
N SER A 28 1.71 -27.45 16.92
CA SER A 28 2.78 -26.47 16.82
C SER A 28 2.97 -25.75 18.16
N VAL A 29 4.19 -25.76 18.70
CA VAL A 29 4.55 -24.95 19.87
C VAL A 29 5.20 -23.65 19.37
N TRP A 30 4.71 -22.51 19.86
CA TRP A 30 5.24 -21.19 19.51
C TRP A 30 6.13 -20.63 20.61
N THR A 31 7.38 -20.33 20.26
CA THR A 31 8.32 -19.62 21.13
C THR A 31 8.41 -18.17 20.69
N MET A 32 8.06 -17.24 21.59
CA MET A 32 8.15 -15.80 21.37
C MET A 32 9.50 -15.27 21.84
N ASP A 33 10.15 -14.44 21.03
CA ASP A 33 11.35 -13.74 21.45
C ASP A 33 11.01 -12.70 22.53
N ILE A 34 11.87 -12.58 23.54
CA ILE A 34 11.68 -11.66 24.67
C ILE A 34 11.96 -10.20 24.26
N SER A 35 12.93 -10.00 23.37
CA SER A 35 13.33 -8.70 22.86
C SER A 35 12.71 -8.41 21.49
N PRO A 36 12.39 -7.14 21.19
CA PRO A 36 11.95 -6.75 19.85
C PRO A 36 13.10 -6.88 18.84
N LEU A 37 12.79 -6.69 17.55
CA LEU A 37 13.81 -6.65 16.50
C LEU A 37 14.82 -5.53 16.76
N ALA A 38 16.08 -5.77 16.42
CA ALA A 38 17.20 -4.91 16.79
C ALA A 38 17.10 -3.47 16.26
N PHE A 39 16.37 -3.25 15.16
CA PHE A 39 16.16 -1.92 14.60
C PHE A 39 15.06 -1.10 15.33
N CYS A 40 14.29 -1.72 16.23
CA CYS A 40 13.24 -1.03 16.96
C CYS A 40 13.85 -0.08 18.02
N ASN A 41 13.80 1.23 17.78
CA ASN A 41 14.28 2.28 18.70
C ASN A 41 13.11 3.01 19.38
N ASN A 42 13.25 4.25 19.85
CA ASN A 42 12.17 5.02 20.52
C ASN A 42 11.05 5.55 19.57
N SER A 43 10.57 4.70 18.66
CA SER A 43 9.48 4.98 17.72
C SER A 43 8.45 3.82 17.75
N ASN A 44 7.28 4.00 17.17
CA ASN A 44 6.30 2.94 16.91
C ASN A 44 6.72 2.11 15.69
N TYR A 45 6.61 0.79 15.80
CA TYR A 45 6.86 -0.17 14.73
C TYR A 45 5.71 -1.17 14.70
N SER A 46 4.84 -1.07 13.69
CA SER A 46 3.55 -1.75 13.67
C SER A 46 3.30 -2.45 12.34
N HIS A 47 2.40 -3.43 12.37
CA HIS A 47 1.85 -4.07 11.17
C HIS A 47 2.91 -4.67 10.22
N PRO A 48 3.85 -5.51 10.72
CA PRO A 48 4.84 -6.12 9.84
C PRO A 48 4.18 -7.09 8.86
N THR A 49 4.65 -7.06 7.61
CA THR A 49 4.35 -8.05 6.58
C THR A 49 5.64 -8.55 5.94
N LEU A 50 5.60 -9.75 5.35
CA LEU A 50 6.74 -10.38 4.70
C LEU A 50 6.43 -10.68 3.24
N SER A 51 7.46 -10.64 2.39
CA SER A 51 7.42 -11.32 1.10
C SER A 51 7.32 -12.84 1.30
N SER A 52 6.82 -13.56 0.29
CA SER A 52 6.63 -15.02 0.34
C SER A 52 7.92 -15.81 0.62
N ASP A 53 9.07 -15.28 0.19
CA ASP A 53 10.40 -15.85 0.45
C ASP A 53 11.01 -15.43 1.80
N GLY A 54 10.35 -14.51 2.53
CA GLY A 54 10.79 -13.99 3.82
C GLY A 54 12.03 -13.08 3.75
N THR A 55 12.43 -12.62 2.56
CA THR A 55 13.63 -11.77 2.38
C THR A 55 13.34 -10.28 2.57
N ILE A 56 12.09 -9.86 2.41
CA ILE A 56 11.63 -8.48 2.58
C ILE A 56 10.64 -8.42 3.73
N MET A 57 10.75 -7.39 4.56
CA MET A 57 9.72 -6.97 5.50
C MET A 57 9.31 -5.53 5.22
N ILE A 58 8.01 -5.27 5.20
CA ILE A 58 7.44 -3.92 5.19
C ILE A 58 6.64 -3.73 6.48
N PHE A 59 6.69 -2.55 7.06
CA PHE A 59 5.97 -2.20 8.30
C PHE A 59 5.69 -0.70 8.36
N SER A 60 4.76 -0.30 9.24
CA SER A 60 4.42 1.10 9.50
C SER A 60 5.21 1.66 10.68
N SER A 61 5.74 2.88 10.58
CA SER A 61 6.50 3.52 11.66
C SER A 61 6.46 5.06 11.63
N ASP A 62 6.56 5.67 12.82
CA ASP A 62 6.77 7.11 13.02
C ASP A 62 8.26 7.44 13.30
N MET A 63 9.19 6.56 12.86
CA MET A 63 10.62 6.76 13.09
C MET A 63 11.19 7.97 12.34
N PRO A 64 12.31 8.55 12.82
CA PRO A 64 12.92 9.70 12.14
C PRO A 64 13.14 9.46 10.65
N GLY A 65 12.69 10.41 9.82
CA GLY A 65 12.68 10.30 8.36
C GLY A 65 11.30 10.00 7.76
N SER A 66 10.24 9.83 8.57
CA SER A 66 8.86 9.82 8.08
C SER A 66 8.45 11.16 7.46
N ILE A 67 7.58 11.08 6.46
CA ILE A 67 6.99 12.18 5.70
C ILE A 67 5.68 12.62 6.36
N GLY A 68 4.87 11.65 6.80
CA GLY A 68 3.61 11.86 7.50
C GLY A 68 3.68 11.47 8.97
N GLY A 69 2.59 10.90 9.48
CA GLY A 69 2.52 10.37 10.84
C GLY A 69 3.17 9.00 10.95
N MET A 70 2.49 7.98 10.43
CA MET A 70 3.01 6.62 10.27
C MET A 70 3.31 6.39 8.80
N ASP A 71 4.57 6.09 8.46
CA ASP A 71 4.99 5.82 7.08
C ASP A 71 5.31 4.33 6.90
N LEU A 72 5.29 3.85 5.66
CA LEU A 72 5.81 2.53 5.32
C LEU A 72 7.33 2.55 5.16
N PHE A 73 7.98 1.61 5.86
CA PHE A 73 9.40 1.33 5.79
C PHE A 73 9.64 -0.09 5.32
N ILE A 74 10.74 -0.29 4.59
CA ILE A 74 11.24 -1.58 4.13
C ILE A 74 12.54 -1.96 4.82
N THR A 75 12.70 -3.23 5.17
CA THR A 75 13.98 -3.83 5.56
C THR A 75 14.18 -5.17 4.85
N ARG A 76 15.44 -5.55 4.66
CA ARG A 76 15.83 -6.79 3.97
C ARG A 76 16.54 -7.74 4.94
N SER A 77 16.36 -9.02 4.72
CA SER A 77 17.04 -10.07 5.49
C SER A 77 18.36 -10.43 4.83
N GLU A 78 19.46 -10.19 5.53
CA GLU A 78 20.81 -10.60 5.14
C GLU A 78 21.32 -11.61 6.17
N ASN A 79 21.49 -12.86 5.76
CA ASN A 79 21.94 -13.96 6.63
C ASN A 79 21.11 -14.11 7.91
N GLY A 80 19.78 -13.92 7.80
CA GLY A 80 18.84 -14.04 8.93
C GLY A 80 18.81 -12.83 9.88
N LYS A 81 19.46 -11.72 9.51
CA LYS A 81 19.40 -10.44 10.22
C LYS A 81 18.72 -9.39 9.34
N TRP A 82 17.87 -8.57 9.94
CA TRP A 82 17.25 -7.44 9.26
C TRP A 82 18.24 -6.27 9.14
N THR A 83 18.31 -5.68 7.95
CA THR A 83 19.08 -4.46 7.69
C THR A 83 18.40 -3.23 8.31
N ALA A 84 19.09 -2.09 8.26
CA ALA A 84 18.50 -0.81 8.68
C ALA A 84 17.25 -0.49 7.82
N PRO A 85 16.11 -0.15 8.43
CA PRO A 85 14.91 0.20 7.68
C PRO A 85 15.09 1.45 6.82
N GLN A 86 14.46 1.45 5.65
CA GLN A 86 14.45 2.55 4.70
C GLN A 86 13.01 3.00 4.45
N ASN A 87 12.74 4.31 4.47
CA ASN A 87 11.43 4.85 4.13
C ASN A 87 11.13 4.57 2.64
N LEU A 88 9.91 4.19 2.28
CA LEU A 88 9.52 3.93 0.88
C LEU A 88 9.41 5.20 0.02
N GLY A 89 9.57 6.37 0.62
CA GLY A 89 9.59 7.67 -0.03
C GLY A 89 8.19 8.19 -0.39
N ASN A 90 8.17 9.42 -0.89
CA ASN A 90 6.95 10.13 -1.28
C ASN A 90 6.22 9.56 -2.50
N ALA A 91 6.84 8.59 -3.18
CA ALA A 91 6.19 7.85 -4.26
C ALA A 91 5.12 6.88 -3.72
N VAL A 92 5.22 6.46 -2.46
CA VAL A 92 4.28 5.53 -1.79
C VAL A 92 3.64 6.18 -0.57
N ASN A 93 4.44 6.81 0.29
CA ASN A 93 3.98 7.46 1.51
C ASN A 93 3.41 8.85 1.23
N SER A 94 2.51 9.29 2.10
CA SER A 94 1.85 10.60 2.01
C SER A 94 2.18 11.47 3.22
N THR A 95 1.52 12.61 3.37
CA THR A 95 1.60 13.42 4.59
C THR A 95 0.71 12.87 5.72
N GLY A 96 -0.07 11.82 5.46
CA GLY A 96 -0.96 11.15 6.40
C GLY A 96 -0.32 9.95 7.09
N ASN A 97 -1.11 8.92 7.32
CA ASN A 97 -0.73 7.65 7.92
C ASN A 97 -0.93 6.53 6.91
N GLU A 98 0.12 5.77 6.63
CA GLU A 98 0.10 4.52 5.90
C GLU A 98 0.22 3.32 6.85
N LEU A 99 -0.84 2.52 6.91
CA LEU A 99 -1.02 1.44 7.86
C LEU A 99 -1.31 0.11 7.18
N PHE A 100 -1.12 -0.98 7.92
CA PHE A 100 -1.50 -2.34 7.53
C PHE A 100 -0.96 -2.79 6.16
N PRO A 101 0.36 -2.70 5.90
CA PRO A 101 0.92 -3.20 4.66
C PRO A 101 0.70 -4.71 4.52
N SER A 102 0.46 -5.17 3.29
CA SER A 102 0.52 -6.58 2.91
C SER A 102 1.15 -6.74 1.53
N LEU A 103 1.69 -7.93 1.28
CA LEU A 103 2.35 -8.28 0.02
C LEU A 103 1.66 -9.50 -0.59
N ASP A 104 1.47 -9.48 -1.90
CA ASP A 104 1.13 -10.67 -2.67
C ASP A 104 2.39 -11.46 -3.10
N SER A 105 2.19 -12.57 -3.82
CA SER A 105 3.27 -13.42 -4.33
C SER A 105 4.20 -12.73 -5.33
N LYS A 106 3.74 -11.63 -5.94
CA LYS A 106 4.51 -10.78 -6.87
C LYS A 106 5.04 -9.53 -6.18
N ILE A 107 4.98 -9.49 -4.84
CA ILE A 107 5.38 -8.37 -3.99
C ILE A 107 4.71 -7.04 -4.34
N ASN A 108 3.51 -7.08 -4.94
CA ASN A 108 2.65 -5.91 -5.00
C ASN A 108 2.22 -5.55 -3.58
N LEU A 109 2.30 -4.26 -3.27
CA LEU A 109 2.05 -3.72 -1.94
C LEU A 109 0.62 -3.24 -1.84
N PHE A 110 -0.10 -3.73 -0.85
CA PHE A 110 -1.39 -3.20 -0.43
C PHE A 110 -1.23 -2.52 0.92
N PHE A 111 -1.89 -1.40 1.13
CA PHE A 111 -1.86 -0.68 2.40
C PHE A 111 -3.07 0.24 2.51
N SER A 112 -3.36 0.71 3.73
CA SER A 112 -4.40 1.69 3.99
C SER A 112 -3.78 3.07 4.22
N SER A 113 -4.34 4.12 3.61
CA SER A 113 -3.87 5.50 3.81
C SER A 113 -5.02 6.46 4.12
N ASP A 114 -4.77 7.43 5.03
CA ASP A 114 -5.65 8.59 5.29
C ASP A 114 -5.14 9.91 4.69
N GLY A 115 -3.98 9.88 4.00
CA GLY A 115 -3.38 11.06 3.38
C GLY A 115 -3.41 11.05 1.84
N LEU A 116 -3.73 9.91 1.23
CA LEU A 116 -3.97 9.80 -0.21
C LEU A 116 -5.44 10.06 -0.55
N SER A 117 -5.72 10.56 -1.76
CA SER A 117 -7.09 10.83 -2.20
C SER A 117 -7.90 9.53 -2.33
N GLY A 118 -9.06 9.51 -1.68
CA GLY A 118 -9.95 8.34 -1.62
C GLY A 118 -11.39 8.71 -1.23
N PHE A 119 -12.18 7.71 -0.84
CA PHE A 119 -13.60 7.85 -0.54
C PHE A 119 -13.86 8.08 0.96
N GLY A 120 -12.95 7.60 1.80
CA GLY A 120 -13.17 7.38 3.22
C GLY A 120 -12.26 8.19 4.14
N GLY A 121 -12.14 7.73 5.39
CA GLY A 121 -11.11 8.21 6.30
C GLY A 121 -9.79 7.47 6.09
N TYR A 122 -9.85 6.14 5.92
CA TYR A 122 -8.76 5.34 5.37
C TYR A 122 -9.29 4.59 4.15
N ASP A 123 -8.49 4.54 3.10
CA ASP A 123 -8.77 3.78 1.89
C ASP A 123 -7.66 2.75 1.66
N ILE A 124 -7.98 1.59 1.07
CA ILE A 124 -6.99 0.61 0.62
C ILE A 124 -6.48 0.98 -0.77
N PHE A 125 -5.15 0.99 -0.89
CA PHE A 125 -4.42 1.23 -2.12
C PHE A 125 -3.61 0.00 -2.52
N ILE A 126 -3.29 -0.09 -3.81
CA ILE A 126 -2.34 -1.05 -4.37
C ILE A 126 -1.20 -0.30 -5.08
N CYS A 127 0.03 -0.74 -4.85
CA CYS A 127 1.21 -0.37 -5.63
C CYS A 127 1.78 -1.62 -6.31
N ARG A 128 1.93 -1.56 -7.62
CA ARG A 128 2.57 -2.65 -8.37
C ARG A 128 4.08 -2.59 -8.21
N PHE A 129 4.73 -3.74 -8.04
CA PHE A 129 6.19 -3.80 -8.08
C PHE A 129 6.69 -3.94 -9.53
N ASN A 130 7.60 -3.05 -9.94
CA ASN A 130 8.11 -3.00 -11.32
C ASN A 130 9.48 -3.66 -11.50
N GLY A 131 10.00 -4.33 -10.47
CA GLY A 131 11.34 -4.95 -10.47
C GLY A 131 12.40 -4.13 -9.73
N THR A 132 12.21 -2.81 -9.60
CA THR A 132 13.13 -1.90 -8.92
C THR A 132 12.51 -1.18 -7.73
N GLY A 133 11.20 -0.96 -7.79
CA GLY A 133 10.43 -0.30 -6.74
C GLY A 133 8.93 -0.46 -6.96
N TRP A 134 8.16 0.18 -6.10
CA TRP A 134 6.72 0.25 -6.20
C TRP A 134 6.29 1.44 -7.05
N GLU A 135 5.35 1.21 -7.94
CA GLU A 135 4.64 2.25 -8.69
C GLU A 135 3.73 3.07 -7.77
N ILE A 136 3.19 4.18 -8.30
CA ILE A 136 2.30 5.05 -7.53
C ILE A 136 1.08 4.28 -6.97
N PRO A 137 0.58 4.65 -5.79
CA PRO A 137 -0.61 4.04 -5.20
C PRO A 137 -1.85 4.28 -6.05
N LEU A 138 -2.61 3.21 -6.30
CA LEU A 138 -3.93 3.28 -6.93
C LEU A 138 -4.99 2.91 -5.90
N ASN A 139 -6.00 3.76 -5.72
CA ASN A 139 -7.15 3.48 -4.85
C ASN A 139 -7.94 2.29 -5.41
N LEU A 140 -8.30 1.31 -4.57
CA LEU A 140 -9.04 0.11 -5.00
C LEU A 140 -10.53 0.33 -5.30
N THR A 141 -10.92 1.57 -5.61
CA THR A 141 -12.23 1.98 -6.12
C THR A 141 -13.37 1.61 -5.16
N ASN A 142 -14.62 1.77 -5.61
CA ASN A 142 -15.80 1.33 -4.86
C ASN A 142 -16.01 -0.19 -4.82
N VAL A 143 -15.10 -0.98 -5.42
CA VAL A 143 -15.06 -2.45 -5.26
C VAL A 143 -14.67 -2.83 -3.83
N ILE A 144 -13.74 -2.07 -3.23
CA ILE A 144 -13.25 -2.29 -1.87
C ILE A 144 -13.60 -1.11 -0.97
N ASN A 145 -13.32 0.11 -1.43
CA ASN A 145 -13.39 1.30 -0.60
C ASN A 145 -14.79 1.89 -0.55
N THR A 146 -15.12 2.46 0.60
CA THR A 146 -16.40 3.08 0.90
C THR A 146 -16.17 4.45 1.54
N ASN A 147 -17.23 5.12 1.99
CA ASN A 147 -17.09 6.37 2.74
C ASN A 147 -16.67 6.19 4.21
N LYS A 148 -16.17 5.00 4.58
CA LYS A 148 -15.79 4.59 5.94
C LYS A 148 -14.26 4.45 6.04
N ASP A 149 -13.76 3.69 7.01
CA ASP A 149 -12.34 3.36 7.08
C ASP A 149 -12.13 1.93 6.59
N GLU A 150 -11.54 1.77 5.42
CA GLU A 150 -11.03 0.49 4.93
C GLU A 150 -9.60 0.27 5.41
N VAL A 151 -9.45 -0.66 6.36
CA VAL A 151 -8.18 -0.98 7.01
C VAL A 151 -7.80 -2.43 6.79
N ALA A 152 -6.53 -2.67 6.50
CA ALA A 152 -5.95 -4.00 6.27
C ALA A 152 -6.58 -4.76 5.10
N PHE A 153 -5.75 -5.11 4.13
CA PHE A 153 -6.08 -6.05 3.06
C PHE A 153 -5.09 -7.21 3.12
N THR A 154 -5.53 -8.43 2.82
CA THR A 154 -4.64 -9.55 2.56
C THR A 154 -5.20 -10.43 1.46
N VAL A 155 -4.32 -10.94 0.62
CA VAL A 155 -4.67 -11.97 -0.36
C VAL A 155 -4.40 -13.36 0.22
N ASN A 156 -5.20 -14.34 -0.20
CA ASN A 156 -4.92 -15.74 0.08
C ASN A 156 -3.66 -16.16 -0.70
N PRO A 157 -2.57 -16.58 -0.03
CA PRO A 157 -1.33 -16.94 -0.72
C PRO A 157 -1.48 -18.17 -1.61
N ASN A 158 -2.53 -18.98 -1.43
CA ASN A 158 -2.82 -20.11 -2.30
C ASN A 158 -3.69 -19.67 -3.49
N ARG A 159 -3.09 -19.69 -4.69
CA ARG A 159 -3.70 -19.30 -5.99
C ARG A 159 -4.19 -17.86 -6.10
N GLU A 160 -4.22 -17.09 -5.01
CA GLU A 160 -4.57 -15.66 -4.99
C GLU A 160 -5.93 -15.33 -5.62
N LYS A 161 -6.91 -16.23 -5.49
CA LYS A 161 -8.28 -16.04 -6.00
C LYS A 161 -9.24 -15.44 -4.99
N SER A 162 -8.81 -15.27 -3.74
CA SER A 162 -9.62 -14.68 -2.67
C SER A 162 -8.76 -13.84 -1.75
N GLY A 163 -9.41 -12.94 -1.02
CA GLY A 163 -8.76 -12.07 -0.06
C GLY A 163 -9.71 -11.67 1.05
N PHE A 164 -9.15 -11.02 2.06
CA PHE A 164 -9.90 -10.43 3.15
C PHE A 164 -9.55 -8.96 3.31
N PHE A 165 -10.52 -8.17 3.69
CA PHE A 165 -10.32 -6.78 4.08
C PHE A 165 -11.24 -6.42 5.23
N THR A 166 -10.97 -5.32 5.92
CA THR A 166 -11.85 -4.85 6.98
C THR A 166 -12.37 -3.45 6.74
N THR A 167 -13.62 -3.22 7.13
CA THR A 167 -14.25 -1.90 7.14
C THR A 167 -14.59 -1.53 8.58
N ARG A 168 -14.27 -0.30 8.97
CA ARG A 168 -14.54 0.26 10.28
C ARG A 168 -15.40 1.51 10.12
N GLU A 169 -16.53 1.55 10.85
CA GLU A 169 -17.33 2.77 10.97
C GLU A 169 -16.54 3.86 11.69
N ARG A 170 -16.62 5.10 11.18
CA ARG A 170 -15.92 6.25 11.78
C ARG A 170 -16.53 6.71 13.10
N SER A 171 -17.79 6.33 13.37
CA SER A 171 -18.50 6.69 14.60
C SER A 171 -19.50 5.61 15.01
N GLY A 172 -19.87 5.60 16.29
CA GLY A 172 -20.84 4.66 16.85
C GLY A 172 -20.23 3.39 17.46
N ILE A 173 -21.11 2.47 17.87
CA ILE A 173 -20.76 1.27 18.64
C ILE A 173 -20.40 0.07 17.74
N ARG A 174 -20.55 0.19 16.41
CA ARG A 174 -20.29 -0.93 15.49
C ARG A 174 -18.79 -1.06 15.21
N ARG A 175 -18.27 -2.22 15.62
CA ARG A 175 -16.86 -2.65 15.53
C ARG A 175 -16.47 -2.97 14.09
N THR A 176 -15.16 -2.90 13.81
CA THR A 176 -14.51 -3.37 12.58
C THR A 176 -15.14 -4.68 12.08
N GLN A 177 -15.57 -4.70 10.82
CA GLN A 177 -16.16 -5.84 10.14
C GLN A 177 -15.14 -6.46 9.20
N LEU A 178 -15.07 -7.80 9.18
CA LEU A 178 -14.23 -8.56 8.26
C LEU A 178 -15.06 -8.98 7.04
N PHE A 179 -14.56 -8.65 5.85
CA PHE A 179 -15.14 -9.03 4.57
C PHE A 179 -14.23 -10.00 3.84
N ARG A 180 -14.83 -10.86 3.03
CA ARG A 180 -14.14 -11.73 2.09
C ARG A 180 -14.50 -11.32 0.67
N ILE A 181 -13.50 -11.19 -0.17
CA ILE A 181 -13.66 -11.00 -1.61
C ILE A 181 -13.14 -12.24 -2.35
N ASN A 182 -13.80 -12.60 -3.45
CA ASN A 182 -13.37 -13.68 -4.33
C ASN A 182 -13.36 -13.17 -5.77
N LEU A 183 -12.41 -13.64 -6.56
CA LEU A 183 -12.45 -13.48 -8.00
C LEU A 183 -13.53 -14.43 -8.55
N ASP A 184 -14.52 -13.90 -9.26
CA ASP A 184 -15.52 -14.71 -9.95
C ASP A 184 -14.93 -15.25 -11.26
N GLU A 185 -14.84 -16.58 -11.38
CA GLU A 185 -14.31 -17.25 -12.57
C GLU A 185 -15.21 -17.04 -13.80
N ARG A 186 -16.47 -16.59 -13.63
CA ARG A 186 -17.34 -16.24 -14.74
C ARG A 186 -16.92 -14.94 -15.44
N ASP A 187 -16.42 -13.98 -14.67
CA ASP A 187 -15.95 -12.68 -15.19
C ASP A 187 -14.52 -12.79 -15.73
N TYR A 188 -13.74 -13.72 -15.16
CA TYR A 188 -12.35 -14.00 -15.56
C TYR A 188 -12.15 -15.50 -15.80
N PRO A 189 -12.60 -16.04 -16.94
CA PRO A 189 -12.57 -17.48 -17.24
C PRO A 189 -11.15 -18.04 -17.41
N ASP A 190 -10.13 -17.17 -17.52
CA ASP A 190 -8.75 -17.60 -17.54
C ASP A 190 -8.22 -17.88 -16.12
N ASN A 191 -7.78 -19.13 -15.92
CA ASN A 191 -7.14 -19.58 -14.69
C ASN A 191 -5.84 -18.82 -14.35
N SER A 192 -5.22 -18.12 -15.31
CA SER A 192 -4.01 -17.32 -15.09
C SER A 192 -4.25 -16.02 -14.28
N THR A 193 -5.50 -15.56 -14.15
CA THR A 193 -5.80 -14.26 -13.50
C THR A 193 -5.88 -14.38 -11.99
N THR A 194 -5.14 -13.55 -11.25
CA THR A 194 -5.19 -13.46 -9.78
C THR A 194 -6.07 -12.30 -9.34
N LEU A 195 -6.65 -12.35 -8.13
CA LEU A 195 -7.39 -11.24 -7.53
C LEU A 195 -6.59 -9.92 -7.50
N PRO A 196 -5.32 -9.87 -7.07
CA PRO A 196 -4.47 -8.68 -7.20
C PRO A 196 -4.43 -8.08 -8.61
N ALA A 197 -4.26 -8.92 -9.63
CA ALA A 197 -4.21 -8.49 -11.03
C ALA A 197 -5.56 -7.91 -11.51
N ALA A 198 -6.68 -8.49 -11.10
CA ALA A 198 -8.00 -7.98 -11.42
C ALA A 198 -8.26 -6.63 -10.74
N LEU A 199 -7.98 -6.53 -9.44
CA LEU A 199 -8.11 -5.29 -8.67
C LEU A 199 -7.23 -4.16 -9.24
N TYR A 200 -5.98 -4.48 -9.60
CA TYR A 200 -5.10 -3.52 -10.27
C TYR A 200 -5.68 -3.03 -11.60
N SER A 201 -6.20 -3.95 -12.42
CA SER A 201 -6.77 -3.63 -13.73
C SER A 201 -8.01 -2.73 -13.63
N ILE A 202 -8.85 -2.94 -12.62
CA ILE A 202 -10.00 -2.07 -12.34
C ILE A 202 -9.51 -0.69 -11.87
N ALA A 203 -8.58 -0.64 -10.92
CA ALA A 203 -8.06 0.60 -10.36
C ALA A 203 -7.37 1.48 -11.41
N ILE A 204 -6.53 0.90 -12.27
CA ILE A 204 -5.85 1.67 -13.33
C ILE A 204 -6.82 2.15 -14.41
N THR A 205 -7.89 1.40 -14.68
CA THR A 205 -8.92 1.79 -15.65
C THR A 205 -9.69 3.01 -15.13
N GLU A 206 -10.17 2.96 -13.89
CA GLU A 206 -10.86 4.09 -13.24
C GLU A 206 -9.94 5.31 -13.10
N PHE A 207 -8.68 5.11 -12.73
CA PHE A 207 -7.68 6.18 -12.68
C PHE A 207 -7.52 6.87 -14.04
N ASN A 208 -7.42 6.12 -15.14
CA ASN A 208 -7.28 6.69 -16.47
C ASN A 208 -8.54 7.41 -16.97
N ILE A 209 -9.72 7.01 -16.52
CA ILE A 209 -10.99 7.68 -16.86
C ILE A 209 -11.12 9.01 -16.11
N THR A 210 -10.70 9.03 -14.84
CA THR A 210 -10.83 10.18 -13.94
C THR A 210 -9.65 11.15 -13.99
N ALA A 211 -8.48 10.70 -14.45
CA ALA A 211 -7.34 11.57 -14.71
C ALA A 211 -7.78 12.66 -15.70
N PRO A 212 -7.43 13.95 -15.45
CA PRO A 212 -7.73 15.00 -16.40
C PRO A 212 -7.18 14.57 -17.76
N LYS A 213 -8.04 14.49 -18.78
CA LYS A 213 -7.60 14.28 -20.16
C LYS A 213 -6.64 15.41 -20.46
N ILE A 214 -5.34 15.13 -20.40
CA ILE A 214 -4.33 16.06 -20.89
C ILE A 214 -4.73 16.29 -22.34
N SER A 215 -5.20 17.50 -22.63
CA SER A 215 -5.58 17.91 -23.97
C SER A 215 -4.41 17.56 -24.88
N LYS A 216 -4.66 16.75 -25.92
CA LYS A 216 -3.66 16.48 -26.96
C LYS A 216 -3.01 17.81 -27.34
N ALA A 217 -1.69 17.81 -27.51
CA ALA A 217 -0.99 18.95 -28.08
C ALA A 217 -1.69 19.34 -29.38
N GLU A 218 -2.30 20.52 -29.42
CA GLU A 218 -2.83 21.07 -30.65
C GLU A 218 -1.65 21.46 -31.53
N HIS A 219 -1.72 21.10 -32.81
CA HIS A 219 -0.78 21.62 -33.79
C HIS A 219 -1.02 23.12 -33.89
N VAL A 220 -0.10 23.90 -33.33
CA VAL A 220 -0.12 25.35 -33.47
C VAL A 220 0.40 25.65 -34.88
N ASP A 221 -0.50 26.11 -35.75
CA ASP A 221 -0.12 26.57 -37.08
C ASP A 221 0.76 27.82 -36.95
N THR A 222 2.07 27.65 -37.14
CA THR A 222 3.07 28.71 -36.96
C THR A 222 2.84 29.88 -37.90
N GLY A 223 2.18 29.66 -39.04
CA GLY A 223 1.84 30.73 -39.98
C GLY A 223 0.79 31.70 -39.41
N ARG A 224 -0.14 31.19 -38.58
CA ARG A 224 -1.14 32.04 -37.92
C ARG A 224 -0.53 32.90 -36.81
N LEU A 225 0.41 32.35 -36.05
CA LEU A 225 1.11 33.09 -35.00
C LEU A 225 2.01 34.20 -35.55
N GLU A 226 2.68 33.98 -36.69
CA GLU A 226 3.48 35.02 -37.33
C GLU A 226 2.60 36.15 -37.89
N ALA A 227 1.44 35.82 -38.47
CA ALA A 227 0.49 36.82 -38.96
C ALA A 227 -0.12 37.65 -37.82
N GLU A 228 -0.51 37.01 -36.70
CA GLU A 228 -1.02 37.70 -35.51
C GLU A 228 0.07 38.57 -34.87
N ARG A 229 1.33 38.13 -34.85
CA ARG A 229 2.47 38.92 -34.35
C ARG A 229 2.80 40.12 -35.24
N LEU A 230 2.72 39.98 -36.57
CA LEU A 230 2.91 41.08 -37.52
C LEU A 230 1.81 42.13 -37.37
N LEU A 231 0.54 41.71 -37.26
CA LEU A 231 -0.59 42.61 -37.03
C LEU A 231 -0.49 43.36 -35.70
N GLU A 232 -0.03 42.70 -34.63
CA GLU A 232 0.19 43.34 -33.33
C GLU A 232 1.32 44.39 -33.40
N THR A 233 2.38 44.11 -34.17
CA THR A 233 3.52 45.02 -34.35
C THR A 233 3.12 46.26 -35.16
N GLU A 234 2.38 46.07 -36.27
CA GLU A 234 1.85 47.18 -37.07
C GLU A 234 0.87 48.06 -36.27
N ARG A 235 0.14 47.48 -35.31
CA ARG A 235 -0.79 48.20 -34.44
C ARG A 235 -0.11 48.98 -33.32
N LEU A 236 1.12 48.61 -32.96
CA LEU A 236 1.96 49.31 -31.98
C LEU A 236 2.83 50.42 -32.63
N GLU A 237 3.05 50.35 -33.94
CA GLU A 237 3.83 51.33 -34.71
C GLU A 237 2.97 52.42 -35.39
N ALA A 238 1.63 52.32 -35.33
CA ALA A 238 0.67 53.31 -35.83
C ALA A 238 0.09 54.20 -34.72
#